data_AF-A0ABD0P339-F1
#
_entry.id   AF-A0ABD0P339-F1
#
_cell.length_a   1.000
_cell.length_b   1.000
_cell.length_c   1.000
_cell.angle_alpha   90.00
_cell.angle_beta   90.00
_cell.angle_gamma   90.00
#
_symmetry.space_group_name_H-M   'P 1'
#
loop_
_entity.id
_entity.type
_entity.pdbx_description
1 polymer ?
#
loop_
_entity_poly.entity_id
_entity_poly.type
_entity_poly.pdbx_seq_one_letter_code
_entity_poly.pdbx_strand_id
1 'polypeptide(L)'
;MANFCELVNYDFVEGRSVGKHNLVIKFLRGTRRLNPPRQHLIPSWDLAVVLQALQQDLFVPLQSVDLNALSIKTALLTALILVKRVGDLQALSVNGSCLESGPADSHVDLRPRPGYVPKVPTTPFKDQVVTLQAVPSQEDDPNLSLLCPVRALCMYLEHTQPFRRSEQLFVCFGGQQKGNAISKQRISHWLVDPIHMAYQARGLPCPLG
;
A
#
# COMPACT_ATOMS: atom_id res chain seq x y z
N MET A 1 10.51 52.02 38.14
CA MET A 1 11.00 51.51 36.84
C MET A 1 10.12 50.34 36.44
N ALA A 2 9.70 50.34 35.18
CA ALA A 2 8.50 49.66 34.69
C ALA A 2 8.68 48.17 34.33
N ASN A 3 7.57 47.44 34.48
CA ASN A 3 7.01 46.33 33.67
C ASN A 3 7.94 45.43 32.84
N PHE A 4 7.76 44.11 33.01
CA PHE A 4 7.15 43.26 31.97
C PHE A 4 6.77 41.89 32.57
N CYS A 5 5.55 41.77 33.10
CA CYS A 5 4.93 40.48 33.39
C CYS A 5 4.05 40.14 32.20
N GLU A 6 4.56 39.33 31.26
CA GLU A 6 3.76 38.79 30.14
C GLU A 6 2.72 37.81 30.70
N LEU A 7 1.57 38.34 31.08
CA LEU A 7 0.34 37.58 31.24
C LEU A 7 -0.15 37.20 29.84
N VAL A 8 0.18 35.99 29.41
CA VAL A 8 -0.55 35.34 28.31
C VAL A 8 -1.98 35.12 28.81
N ASN A 9 -2.87 36.07 28.51
CA ASN A 9 -4.30 35.96 28.77
C ASN A 9 -4.84 34.79 27.93
N TYR A 10 -4.88 33.60 28.52
CA TYR A 10 -5.81 32.58 28.06
C TYR A 10 -7.18 33.01 28.56
N ASP A 11 -8.02 33.57 27.68
CA ASP A 11 -9.40 33.83 28.03
C ASP A 11 -10.06 32.51 28.47
N PHE A 12 -10.62 32.51 29.68
CA PHE A 12 -11.35 31.38 30.25
C PHE A 12 -12.84 31.63 30.06
N VAL A 13 -13.51 30.69 29.41
CA VAL A 13 -14.97 30.64 29.27
C VAL A 13 -15.45 29.42 30.04
N GLU A 14 -16.32 29.62 31.03
CA GLU A 14 -16.82 28.55 31.92
C GLU A 14 -15.70 27.73 32.59
N GLY A 15 -14.63 28.41 33.06
CA GLY A 15 -13.51 27.76 33.74
C GLY A 15 -12.62 26.90 32.83
N ARG A 16 -12.78 26.96 31.51
CA ARG A 16 -11.90 26.31 30.52
C ARG A 16 -11.32 27.35 29.59
N SER A 17 -10.07 27.18 29.17
CA SER A 17 -9.48 27.99 28.09
C SER A 17 -10.37 27.91 26.84
N VAL A 18 -10.54 29.01 26.11
CA VAL A 18 -11.34 29.07 24.87
C VAL A 18 -11.07 27.88 23.92
N GLY A 19 -9.80 27.50 23.71
CA GLY A 19 -9.43 26.37 22.85
C GLY A 19 -9.87 24.97 23.33
N LYS A 20 -10.23 24.83 24.60
CA LYS A 20 -10.75 23.58 25.21
C LYS A 20 -12.27 23.60 25.39
N HIS A 21 -12.94 24.70 25.04
CA HIS A 21 -14.38 24.83 25.16
C HIS A 21 -15.11 23.96 24.13
N ASN A 22 -16.14 23.22 24.55
CA ASN A 22 -16.80 22.21 23.70
C ASN A 22 -17.40 22.81 22.42
N LEU A 23 -18.02 24.00 22.51
CA LEU A 23 -18.58 24.69 21.35
C LEU A 23 -17.50 25.10 20.35
N VAL A 24 -16.35 25.58 20.83
CA VAL A 24 -15.22 25.99 19.98
C VAL A 24 -14.64 24.77 19.28
N ILE A 25 -14.43 23.66 19.99
CA ILE A 25 -13.97 22.39 19.40
C ILE A 25 -14.96 21.89 18.35
N LYS A 26 -16.27 21.90 18.63
CA LYS A 26 -17.31 21.48 17.67
C LYS A 26 -17.34 22.38 16.44
N PHE A 27 -17.26 23.70 16.63
CA PHE A 27 -17.17 24.68 15.54
C PHE A 27 -15.93 24.45 14.68
N LEU A 28 -14.74 24.32 15.28
CA LEU A 28 -13.48 24.07 14.56
C LEU A 28 -13.48 22.71 13.85
N ARG A 29 -14.12 21.67 14.42
CA ARG A 29 -14.34 20.40 13.73
C ARG A 29 -15.28 20.57 12.53
N GLY A 30 -16.32 21.39 12.66
CA GLY A 30 -17.25 21.73 11.58
C GLY A 30 -16.55 22.48 10.45
N THR A 31 -15.80 23.53 10.76
CA THR A 31 -15.04 24.31 9.77
C THR A 31 -14.00 23.46 9.06
N ARG A 32 -13.31 22.55 9.77
CA ARG A 32 -12.37 21.60 9.15
C ARG A 32 -13.05 20.56 8.25
N ARG A 33 -14.32 20.22 8.50
CA ARG A 33 -15.11 19.34 7.60
C ARG A 33 -15.54 20.09 6.34
N LEU A 34 -15.90 21.36 6.46
CA LEU A 34 -16.27 22.22 5.33
C LEU A 34 -15.05 22.59 4.47
N ASN A 35 -13.92 22.83 5.12
CA ASN A 35 -12.63 23.16 4.50
C ASN A 35 -11.59 22.09 4.88
N PRO A 36 -11.67 20.88 4.29
CA PRO A 36 -10.65 19.87 4.52
C PRO A 36 -9.28 20.42 4.08
N PRO A 37 -8.18 20.08 4.80
CA PRO A 37 -6.85 20.43 4.35
C PRO A 37 -6.64 19.95 2.91
N ARG A 38 -6.09 20.81 2.05
CA ARG A 38 -5.75 20.42 0.68
C ARG A 38 -4.76 19.26 0.74
N GLN A 39 -5.18 18.12 0.24
CA GLN A 39 -4.31 16.97 0.11
C GLN A 39 -3.41 17.19 -1.10
N HIS A 40 -2.13 16.87 -0.94
CA HIS A 40 -1.20 16.86 -2.06
C HIS A 40 -1.60 15.69 -2.97
N LEU A 41 -2.12 16.01 -4.17
CA LEU A 41 -2.69 15.01 -5.08
C LEU A 41 -1.63 14.19 -5.82
N ILE A 42 -0.42 14.71 -5.89
CA ILE A 42 0.69 14.10 -6.61
C ILE A 42 1.61 13.45 -5.59
N PRO A 43 2.01 12.18 -5.71
CA PRO A 43 3.03 11.65 -4.82
C PRO A 43 4.32 12.48 -4.92
N SER A 44 5.00 12.68 -3.80
CA SER A 44 6.33 13.33 -3.78
C SER A 44 7.43 12.43 -4.35
N TRP A 45 7.09 11.19 -4.73
CA TRP A 45 8.00 10.20 -5.31
C TRP A 45 7.73 9.98 -6.81
N ASP A 46 8.82 9.83 -7.55
CA ASP A 46 8.91 9.42 -8.96
C ASP A 46 8.80 7.90 -9.13
N LEU A 47 7.86 7.48 -9.98
CA LEU A 47 7.63 6.08 -10.33
C LEU A 47 8.79 5.44 -11.08
N ALA A 48 9.47 6.16 -11.97
CA ALA A 48 10.59 5.61 -12.72
C ALA A 48 11.74 5.20 -11.79
N VAL A 49 12.00 6.00 -10.75
CA VAL A 49 13.01 5.68 -9.72
C VAL A 49 12.68 4.36 -9.01
N VAL A 50 11.42 4.18 -8.62
CA VAL A 50 10.96 2.99 -7.90
C VAL A 50 10.98 1.75 -8.80
N LEU A 51 10.48 1.86 -10.03
CA LEU A 51 10.49 0.74 -10.99
C LEU A 51 11.91 0.30 -11.32
N GLN A 52 12.82 1.24 -11.56
CA GLN A 52 14.22 0.92 -11.83
C GLN A 52 14.88 0.25 -10.62
N ALA A 53 14.54 0.63 -9.38
CA ALA A 53 15.03 -0.06 -8.19
C ALA A 53 14.50 -1.50 -8.07
N LEU A 54 13.25 -1.77 -8.47
CA LEU A 54 12.68 -3.13 -8.50
C LEU A 54 13.33 -4.05 -9.54
N GLN A 55 14.09 -3.51 -10.49
CA GLN A 55 14.85 -4.24 -11.50
C GLN A 55 16.27 -4.60 -11.03
N GLN A 56 16.72 -4.14 -9.86
CA GLN A 56 18.07 -4.39 -9.35
C GLN A 56 18.16 -5.67 -8.50
N ASP A 57 19.39 -6.06 -8.16
CA ASP A 57 19.78 -7.31 -7.47
C ASP A 57 19.05 -7.57 -6.15
N LEU A 58 18.52 -6.53 -5.48
CA LEU A 58 17.71 -6.70 -4.27
C LEU A 58 16.42 -7.49 -4.51
N PHE A 59 15.98 -7.56 -5.77
CA PHE A 59 14.66 -8.03 -6.18
C PHE A 59 14.70 -9.06 -7.31
N VAL A 60 15.91 -9.52 -7.69
CA VAL A 60 16.20 -10.41 -8.81
C VAL A 60 17.36 -11.33 -8.39
N PRO A 61 17.31 -12.66 -8.63
CA PRO A 61 16.27 -13.44 -9.30
C PRO A 61 15.08 -13.74 -8.38
N LEU A 62 13.86 -13.74 -8.92
CA LEU A 62 12.65 -14.04 -8.14
C LEU A 62 12.66 -15.45 -7.50
N GLN A 63 13.44 -16.37 -8.04
CA GLN A 63 13.54 -17.77 -7.60
C GLN A 63 14.36 -17.94 -6.31
N SER A 64 15.29 -17.04 -6.04
CA SER A 64 16.24 -17.18 -4.92
C SER A 64 16.27 -15.96 -4.01
N VAL A 65 15.47 -14.93 -4.31
CA VAL A 65 15.39 -13.73 -3.48
C VAL A 65 14.72 -14.05 -2.14
N ASP A 66 15.11 -13.33 -1.09
CA ASP A 66 14.46 -13.44 0.21
C ASP A 66 12.95 -13.17 0.09
N LEU A 67 12.16 -13.92 0.87
CA LEU A 67 10.71 -13.84 0.82
C LEU A 67 10.20 -12.44 1.19
N ASN A 68 10.94 -11.67 2.00
CA ASN A 68 10.60 -10.28 2.28
C ASN A 68 10.64 -9.43 1.00
N ALA A 69 11.73 -9.51 0.25
CA ALA A 69 11.89 -8.77 -1.00
C ALA A 69 10.86 -9.20 -2.06
N LEU A 70 10.61 -10.51 -2.19
CA LEU A 70 9.54 -11.03 -3.06
C LEU A 70 8.18 -10.49 -2.64
N SER A 71 7.86 -10.50 -1.35
CA SER A 71 6.58 -10.00 -0.82
C SER A 71 6.40 -8.50 -1.10
N ILE A 72 7.44 -7.70 -0.85
CA ILE A 72 7.45 -6.26 -1.09
C ILE A 72 7.26 -5.97 -2.59
N LYS A 73 8.01 -6.65 -3.46
CA LYS A 73 7.91 -6.48 -4.92
C LYS A 73 6.53 -6.83 -5.43
N THR A 74 5.99 -7.99 -5.03
CA THR A 74 4.65 -8.42 -5.45
C THR A 74 3.59 -7.46 -4.92
N ALA A 75 3.64 -7.06 -3.66
CA ALA A 75 2.70 -6.11 -3.08
C ALA A 75 2.72 -4.75 -3.79
N LEU A 76 3.91 -4.21 -4.08
CA LEU A 76 4.06 -2.93 -4.75
C LEU A 76 3.59 -2.99 -6.20
N LEU A 77 3.99 -3.99 -6.98
CA LEU A 77 3.52 -4.15 -8.37
C LEU A 77 2.01 -4.34 -8.44
N THR A 78 1.46 -5.20 -7.58
CA THR A 78 0.00 -5.36 -7.47
C THR A 78 -0.67 -4.04 -7.10
N ALA A 79 -0.16 -3.28 -6.14
CA ALA A 79 -0.74 -1.99 -5.76
C ALA A 79 -0.71 -0.95 -6.89
N LEU A 80 0.40 -0.87 -7.63
CA LEU A 80 0.58 0.05 -8.76
C LEU A 80 -0.41 -0.24 -9.89
N ILE A 81 -0.69 -1.51 -10.17
CA ILE A 81 -1.59 -1.90 -11.26
C ILE A 81 -3.05 -1.78 -10.83
N LEU A 82 -3.37 -2.21 -9.61
CA LEU A 82 -4.74 -2.21 -9.13
C LEU A 82 -5.25 -0.78 -8.85
N VAL A 83 -4.35 0.15 -8.50
CA VAL A 83 -4.69 1.52 -8.09
C VAL A 83 -5.78 1.51 -7.01
N LYS A 84 -5.69 0.54 -6.09
CA LYS A 84 -6.66 0.36 -5.00
C LYS A 84 -6.06 0.76 -3.66
N ARG A 85 -6.93 1.04 -2.68
CA ARG A 85 -6.48 1.38 -1.33
C ARG A 85 -5.92 0.15 -0.65
N VAL A 86 -5.11 0.36 0.39
CA VAL A 86 -4.56 -0.72 1.24
C VAL A 86 -5.65 -1.67 1.77
N GLY A 87 -6.84 -1.15 2.09
CA GLY A 87 -7.97 -1.99 2.53
C GLY A 87 -8.48 -2.93 1.44
N ASP A 88 -8.44 -2.51 0.18
CA ASP A 88 -8.87 -3.32 -0.97
C ASP A 88 -7.80 -4.38 -1.29
N LEU A 89 -6.51 -4.01 -1.21
CA LEU A 89 -5.41 -4.96 -1.35
C LEU A 89 -5.46 -6.05 -0.26
N GLN A 90 -5.81 -5.68 0.96
CA GLN A 90 -6.02 -6.64 2.05
C GLN A 90 -7.22 -7.56 1.80
N ALA A 91 -8.22 -7.10 1.04
CA ALA A 91 -9.40 -7.89 0.75
C ALA A 91 -9.18 -8.96 -0.34
N LEU A 92 -8.07 -8.91 -1.07
CA LEU A 92 -7.73 -9.91 -2.08
C LEU A 92 -7.52 -11.28 -1.45
N SER A 93 -7.90 -12.34 -2.17
CA SER A 93 -7.90 -13.71 -1.69
C SER A 93 -7.31 -14.66 -2.72
N VAL A 94 -6.64 -15.73 -2.25
CA VAL A 94 -6.13 -16.84 -3.09
C VAL A 94 -7.19 -17.90 -3.38
N ASN A 95 -8.37 -17.80 -2.77
CA ASN A 95 -9.46 -18.74 -3.00
C ASN A 95 -9.78 -18.81 -4.50
N GLY A 96 -10.07 -20.00 -5.04
CA GLY A 96 -10.33 -20.19 -6.48
C GLY A 96 -11.51 -19.41 -7.04
N SER A 97 -12.43 -18.91 -6.20
CA SER A 97 -13.49 -17.98 -6.64
C SER A 97 -13.00 -16.53 -6.82
N CYS A 98 -11.85 -16.20 -6.23
CA CYS A 98 -11.28 -14.87 -6.13
C CYS A 98 -9.99 -14.69 -6.93
N LEU A 99 -9.28 -15.78 -7.24
CA LEU A 99 -8.05 -15.79 -8.01
C LEU A 99 -8.13 -16.82 -9.11
N GLU A 100 -8.03 -16.37 -10.35
CA GLU A 100 -8.03 -17.21 -11.55
C GLU A 100 -6.84 -16.82 -12.42
N SER A 101 -5.97 -17.80 -12.73
CA SER A 101 -4.86 -17.60 -13.66
C SER A 101 -5.32 -17.92 -15.09
N GLY A 102 -4.97 -17.03 -16.01
CA GLY A 102 -5.17 -17.23 -17.44
C GLY A 102 -4.30 -18.35 -18.01
N PRO A 103 -4.55 -18.77 -19.25
CA PRO A 103 -3.74 -19.79 -19.92
C PRO A 103 -2.27 -19.32 -20.00
N ALA A 104 -1.35 -20.25 -19.72
CA ALA A 104 0.10 -20.04 -19.74
C ALA A 104 0.57 -18.80 -18.94
N ASP A 105 -0.06 -18.49 -17.81
CA ASP A 105 0.24 -17.34 -16.96
C ASP A 105 0.22 -15.99 -17.72
N SER A 106 -0.63 -15.87 -18.74
CA SER A 106 -0.79 -14.63 -19.51
C SER A 106 -1.37 -13.48 -18.68
N HIS A 107 -2.24 -13.80 -17.73
CA HIS A 107 -2.86 -12.85 -16.81
C HIS A 107 -3.30 -13.53 -15.53
N VAL A 108 -3.61 -12.74 -14.50
CA VAL A 108 -4.26 -13.20 -13.26
C VAL A 108 -5.42 -12.29 -12.94
N ASP A 109 -6.62 -12.85 -12.84
CA ASP A 109 -7.81 -12.18 -12.39
C ASP A 109 -7.93 -12.24 -10.87
N LEU A 110 -8.11 -11.08 -10.25
CA LEU A 110 -8.21 -10.90 -8.81
C LEU A 110 -9.55 -10.28 -8.43
N ARG A 111 -10.22 -10.87 -7.46
CA ARG A 111 -11.48 -10.39 -6.88
C ARG A 111 -11.33 -10.23 -5.37
N PRO A 112 -11.94 -9.20 -4.76
CA PRO A 112 -12.04 -9.12 -3.32
C PRO A 112 -12.82 -10.31 -2.75
N ARG A 113 -12.44 -10.75 -1.55
CA ARG A 113 -13.16 -11.80 -0.81
C ARG A 113 -14.65 -11.46 -0.64
N PRO A 114 -15.54 -12.46 -0.67
CA PRO A 114 -16.96 -12.26 -0.38
C PRO A 114 -17.16 -11.56 0.97
N GLY A 115 -18.09 -10.60 1.00
CA GLY A 115 -18.45 -9.84 2.21
C GLY A 115 -17.53 -8.65 2.55
N TYR A 116 -16.46 -8.41 1.79
CA TYR A 116 -15.72 -7.15 1.92
C TYR A 116 -16.59 -5.97 1.47
N VAL A 117 -16.54 -4.86 2.21
CA VAL A 117 -17.17 -3.59 1.83
C VAL A 117 -16.11 -2.50 1.90
N PRO A 118 -15.81 -1.81 0.78
CA PRO A 118 -14.77 -0.80 0.75
C PRO A 118 -15.24 0.44 1.53
N LYS A 119 -14.28 1.18 2.08
CA LYS A 119 -14.56 2.40 2.86
C LYS A 119 -15.34 3.44 2.05
N VAL A 120 -15.13 3.49 0.74
CA VAL A 120 -15.95 4.29 -0.18
C VAL A 120 -16.49 3.32 -1.22
N PRO A 121 -17.76 2.91 -1.12
CA PRO A 121 -18.37 2.04 -2.12
C PRO A 121 -18.56 2.83 -3.41
N THR A 122 -17.77 2.49 -4.43
CA THR A 122 -18.06 2.91 -5.80
C THR A 122 -19.08 1.94 -6.37
N THR A 123 -20.26 2.39 -6.73
CA THR A 123 -21.23 1.56 -7.47
C THR A 123 -20.77 1.36 -8.92
N PRO A 124 -20.75 0.13 -9.48
CA PRO A 124 -20.96 -1.17 -8.85
C PRO A 124 -19.66 -1.74 -8.23
N PHE A 125 -19.68 -2.00 -6.92
CA PHE A 125 -18.55 -2.62 -6.19
C PHE A 125 -18.61 -4.14 -6.21
N LYS A 126 -19.82 -4.72 -6.27
CA LYS A 126 -20.01 -6.14 -6.53
C LYS A 126 -19.48 -6.40 -7.95
N ASP A 127 -18.54 -7.33 -8.06
CA ASP A 127 -17.95 -7.81 -9.32
C ASP A 127 -16.82 -6.99 -9.94
N GLN A 128 -16.10 -6.16 -9.17
CA GLN A 128 -14.81 -5.63 -9.66
C GLN A 128 -13.74 -6.73 -9.69
N VAL A 129 -13.66 -7.39 -10.85
CA VAL A 129 -12.49 -8.18 -11.25
C VAL A 129 -11.40 -7.20 -11.67
N VAL A 130 -10.18 -7.39 -11.14
CA VAL A 130 -9.00 -6.68 -11.61
C VAL A 130 -8.03 -7.67 -12.22
N THR A 131 -7.66 -7.43 -13.47
CA THR A 131 -6.77 -8.31 -14.22
C THR A 131 -5.35 -7.77 -14.20
N LEU A 132 -4.41 -8.56 -13.70
CA LEU A 132 -2.98 -8.35 -13.85
C LEU A 132 -2.53 -8.97 -15.18
N GLN A 133 -1.90 -8.20 -16.05
CA GLN A 133 -1.36 -8.70 -17.32
C GLN A 133 0.11 -9.08 -17.17
N ALA A 134 0.51 -10.20 -17.78
CA ALA A 134 1.91 -10.55 -17.86
C ALA A 134 2.65 -9.57 -18.76
N VAL A 135 3.87 -9.23 -18.35
CA VAL A 135 4.77 -8.36 -19.12
C VAL A 135 5.79 -9.25 -19.81
N PRO A 136 5.73 -9.42 -21.14
CA PRO A 136 6.66 -10.28 -21.86
C PRO A 136 8.05 -9.65 -21.90
N SER A 137 9.07 -10.48 -22.11
CA SER A 137 10.39 -9.98 -22.49
C SER A 137 10.31 -9.36 -23.89
N GLN A 138 10.78 -8.12 -24.04
CA GLN A 138 10.91 -7.45 -25.33
C GLN A 138 12.38 -7.35 -25.71
N GLU A 139 12.68 -7.33 -27.01
CA GLU A 139 14.05 -7.22 -27.51
C GLU A 139 14.67 -5.86 -27.15
N ASP A 140 13.87 -4.80 -27.21
CA ASP A 140 14.31 -3.42 -26.92
C ASP A 140 14.51 -3.14 -25.42
N ASP A 141 13.81 -3.87 -24.55
CA ASP A 141 13.94 -3.75 -23.09
C ASP A 141 13.72 -5.10 -22.40
N PRO A 142 14.78 -5.93 -22.26
CA PRO A 142 14.68 -7.22 -21.59
C PRO A 142 14.40 -7.08 -20.08
N ASN A 143 14.76 -5.93 -19.49
CA ASN A 143 14.56 -5.66 -18.08
C ASN A 143 13.10 -5.38 -17.74
N LEU A 144 12.28 -5.01 -18.72
CA LEU A 144 10.84 -4.81 -18.53
C LEU A 144 10.16 -6.08 -18.01
N SER A 145 10.62 -7.27 -18.44
CA SER A 145 10.15 -8.56 -17.93
C SER A 145 10.36 -8.70 -16.41
N LEU A 146 11.39 -8.08 -15.82
CA LEU A 146 11.71 -8.09 -14.39
C LEU A 146 10.62 -7.43 -13.53
N LEU A 147 9.78 -6.61 -14.16
CA LEU A 147 8.63 -5.93 -13.56
C LEU A 147 7.30 -6.68 -13.78
N CYS A 148 7.33 -7.88 -14.36
CA CYS A 148 6.12 -8.66 -14.64
C CYS A 148 5.35 -8.98 -13.33
N PRO A 149 4.13 -8.46 -13.16
CA PRO A 149 3.34 -8.61 -11.95
C PRO A 149 2.81 -10.03 -11.79
N VAL A 150 2.43 -10.68 -12.89
CA VAL A 150 1.96 -12.07 -12.89
C VAL A 150 3.08 -13.00 -12.43
N ARG A 151 4.28 -12.84 -12.99
CA ARG A 151 5.45 -13.64 -12.58
C ARG A 151 5.79 -13.44 -11.09
N ALA A 152 5.84 -12.19 -10.62
CA ALA A 152 6.08 -11.91 -9.21
C ALA A 152 4.99 -12.52 -8.29
N LEU A 153 3.73 -12.48 -8.73
CA LEU A 153 2.62 -13.05 -8.00
C LEU A 153 2.67 -14.58 -7.94
N CYS A 154 2.88 -15.26 -9.07
CA CYS A 154 2.98 -16.72 -9.12
C CYS A 154 4.12 -17.22 -8.22
N MET A 155 5.31 -16.60 -8.32
CA MET A 155 6.46 -16.94 -7.48
C MET A 155 6.15 -16.75 -5.98
N TYR A 156 5.48 -15.65 -5.62
CA TYR A 156 5.08 -15.39 -4.24
C TYR A 156 4.06 -16.43 -3.74
N LEU A 157 3.09 -16.82 -4.57
CA LEU A 157 2.11 -17.86 -4.22
C LEU A 157 2.79 -19.20 -4.01
N GLU A 158 3.69 -19.60 -4.90
CA GLU A 158 4.49 -20.82 -4.79
C GLU A 158 5.30 -20.85 -3.48
N HIS A 159 6.03 -19.77 -3.18
CA HIS A 159 6.87 -19.69 -1.97
C HIS A 159 6.05 -19.65 -0.67
N THR A 160 4.83 -19.10 -0.70
CA THR A 160 3.99 -18.99 0.50
C THR A 160 3.05 -20.17 0.71
N GLN A 161 2.76 -20.97 -0.32
CA GLN A 161 1.85 -22.11 -0.27
C GLN A 161 2.16 -23.09 0.87
N PRO A 162 3.42 -23.50 1.14
CA PRO A 162 3.71 -24.57 2.11
C PRO A 162 3.37 -24.24 3.56
N PHE A 163 3.22 -22.96 3.91
CA PHE A 163 2.97 -22.53 5.28
C PHE A 163 1.76 -21.61 5.42
N ARG A 164 0.98 -21.44 4.35
CA ARG A 164 -0.20 -20.57 4.34
C ARG A 164 -1.29 -21.09 5.29
N ARG A 165 -1.83 -20.20 6.11
CA ARG A 165 -2.93 -20.47 7.06
C ARG A 165 -4.14 -19.57 6.82
N SER A 166 -4.03 -18.64 5.87
CA SER A 166 -5.07 -17.68 5.52
C SER A 166 -5.28 -17.62 4.02
N GLU A 167 -6.54 -17.49 3.63
CA GLU A 167 -6.96 -17.23 2.25
C GLU A 167 -6.61 -15.82 1.77
N GLN A 168 -6.22 -14.89 2.65
CA GLN A 168 -5.84 -13.54 2.24
C GLN A 168 -4.60 -13.58 1.34
N LEU A 169 -4.57 -12.83 0.23
CA LEU A 169 -3.49 -12.85 -0.76
C LEU A 169 -2.10 -12.73 -0.10
N PHE A 170 -1.90 -11.68 0.69
CA PHE A 170 -0.66 -11.47 1.43
C PHE A 170 -0.71 -12.08 2.84
N VAL A 171 0.35 -12.79 3.23
CA VAL A 171 0.48 -13.47 4.52
C VAL A 171 1.80 -13.10 5.19
N CYS A 172 1.80 -13.17 6.51
CA CYS A 172 3.01 -13.04 7.31
C CYS A 172 3.95 -14.23 7.05
N PHE A 173 5.25 -13.97 6.93
CA PHE A 173 6.25 -15.01 6.64
C PHE A 173 7.24 -15.28 7.78
N GLY A 174 7.22 -14.47 8.85
CA GLY A 174 8.16 -14.56 9.98
C GLY A 174 7.47 -14.78 11.34
N GLY A 175 8.24 -15.35 12.27
CA GLY A 175 7.84 -15.53 13.67
C GLY A 175 6.60 -16.41 13.87
N GLN A 176 5.92 -16.22 15.00
CA GLN A 176 4.73 -16.98 15.39
C GLN A 176 3.51 -16.75 14.47
N GLN A 177 3.53 -15.67 13.70
CA GLN A 177 2.44 -15.28 12.80
C GLN A 177 2.61 -15.85 11.38
N LYS A 178 3.67 -16.65 11.13
CA LYS A 178 3.92 -17.23 9.81
C LYS A 178 2.68 -17.97 9.28
N GLY A 179 2.27 -17.62 8.06
CA GLY A 179 1.09 -18.14 7.38
C GLY A 179 -0.21 -17.36 7.61
N ASN A 180 -0.27 -16.52 8.65
CA ASN A 180 -1.48 -15.77 8.98
C ASN A 180 -1.67 -14.54 8.07
N ALA A 181 -2.89 -14.02 8.01
CA ALA A 181 -3.22 -12.80 7.28
C ALA A 181 -2.36 -11.61 7.71
N ILE A 182 -1.87 -10.82 6.75
CA ILE A 182 -1.17 -9.56 7.04
C ILE A 182 -2.17 -8.45 7.41
N SER A 183 -1.77 -7.55 8.31
CA SER A 183 -2.57 -6.37 8.67
C SER A 183 -2.47 -5.25 7.62
N LYS A 184 -3.47 -4.35 7.58
CA LYS A 184 -3.43 -3.14 6.72
C LYS A 184 -2.17 -2.31 6.95
N GLN A 185 -1.77 -2.15 8.21
CA GLN A 185 -0.58 -1.38 8.56
C GLN A 185 0.69 -2.00 7.97
N ARG A 186 0.81 -3.33 8.03
CA ARG A 186 1.98 -4.01 7.48
C ARG A 186 2.01 -3.99 5.95
N ILE A 187 0.86 -4.09 5.28
CA ILE A 187 0.78 -3.83 3.83
C ILE A 187 1.23 -2.40 3.52
N SER A 188 0.78 -1.40 4.29
CA SER A 188 1.20 -0.01 4.11
C SER A 188 2.73 0.13 4.18
N HIS A 189 3.38 -0.51 5.16
CA HIS A 189 4.85 -0.49 5.24
C HIS A 189 5.48 -1.17 4.02
N TRP A 190 4.96 -2.32 3.57
CA TRP A 190 5.46 -2.97 2.34
C TRP A 190 5.35 -2.12 1.08
N LEU A 191 4.45 -1.13 1.04
CA LEU A 191 4.34 -0.20 -0.09
C LEU A 191 5.27 1.00 0.04
N VAL A 192 5.52 1.48 1.26
CA VAL A 192 6.29 2.71 1.53
C VAL A 192 7.78 2.43 1.67
N ASP A 193 8.17 1.36 2.38
CA ASP A 193 9.55 0.94 2.58
C ASP A 193 10.36 0.81 1.27
N PRO A 194 9.88 0.12 0.21
CA PRO A 194 10.63 0.03 -1.06
C PRO A 194 10.84 1.39 -1.73
N ILE A 195 9.92 2.34 -1.55
CA ILE A 195 10.07 3.70 -2.09
C ILE A 195 11.24 4.39 -1.38
N HIS A 196 11.31 4.33 -0.05
CA HIS A 196 12.44 4.86 0.70
C HIS A 196 13.76 4.18 0.30
N MET A 197 13.77 2.86 0.19
CA MET A 197 14.95 2.09 -0.22
C MET A 197 15.43 2.51 -1.62
N ALA A 198 14.51 2.69 -2.57
CA ALA A 198 14.83 3.13 -3.93
C ALA A 198 15.50 4.52 -3.96
N TYR A 199 14.99 5.45 -3.14
CA TYR A 199 15.54 6.80 -3.04
C TYR A 199 16.91 6.82 -2.36
N GLN A 200 17.05 6.07 -1.26
CA GLN A 200 18.32 5.93 -0.54
C GLN A 200 19.41 5.31 -1.43
N ALA A 201 19.08 4.26 -2.18
CA ALA A 201 20.01 3.62 -3.12
C ALA A 201 20.54 4.57 -4.21
N ARG A 202 19.80 5.64 -4.52
CA ARG A 202 20.19 6.68 -5.49
C ARG A 202 20.78 7.93 -4.88
N GLY A 203 20.89 8.00 -3.54
CA GLY A 203 21.31 9.21 -2.85
C GLY A 203 20.32 10.38 -3.00
N LEU A 204 19.05 10.10 -3.29
CA LEU A 204 18.00 11.12 -3.41
C LEU A 204 17.34 11.38 -2.04
N PRO A 205 16.84 12.60 -1.79
CA PRO A 205 16.13 12.90 -0.55
C PRO A 205 14.83 12.07 -0.47
N CYS A 206 14.60 11.42 0.67
CA CYS A 206 13.40 10.62 0.87
C CYS A 206 12.13 11.48 0.65
N PRO A 207 11.14 10.96 -0.11
CA PRO A 207 9.88 11.64 -0.31
C PRO A 207 9.15 11.86 1.03
N LEU A 208 8.51 13.02 1.18
CA LEU A 208 7.66 13.31 2.32
C LEU A 208 6.32 12.58 2.14
N GLY A 209 5.98 11.63 3.01
CA GLY A 209 4.73 10.89 2.94
C GLY A 209 4.61 9.77 3.97
#